data_AF-A0A4Y5STW0-F1
#
_entry.id   AF-A0A4Y5STW0-F1
#
_cell.length_a   1.000
_cell.length_b   1.000
_cell.length_c   1.000
_cell.angle_alpha   90.00
_cell.angle_beta   90.00
_cell.angle_gamma   90.00
#
_symmetry.space_group_name_H-M   'P 1'
#
loop_
_entity.id
_entity.type
_entity.pdbx_description
1 polymer ?
#
loop_
_entity_poly.entity_id
_entity_poly.type
_entity_poly.pdbx_seq_one_letter_code
_entity_poly.pdbx_strand_id
1 'polypeptide(L)' 'MFLEAGLPEDQIGEVLGHFYTFNAAPEILTLTDYATAKAIYVVMDGRIASQDTLSPVARYVISLGNRLTEWETKGGQLNS' A
#
# COMPACT_ATOMS: atom_id res chain seq x y z
N MET A 1 11.20 -5.48 -0.92
CA MET A 1 9.73 -5.35 -0.71
C MET A 1 9.09 -4.46 -1.77
N PHE A 2 9.30 -3.14 -1.77
CA PHE A 2 8.71 -2.27 -2.80
C PHE A 2 9.21 -2.56 -4.22
N LEU A 3 10.53 -2.72 -4.42
CA LEU A 3 11.11 -3.16 -5.70
C LEU A 3 10.55 -4.53 -6.16
N GLU A 4 10.35 -5.44 -5.21
CA GLU A 4 9.83 -6.78 -5.48
C GLU A 4 8.33 -6.77 -5.79
N ALA A 5 7.62 -5.75 -5.33
CA ALA A 5 6.24 -5.45 -5.71
C ALA A 5 6.15 -4.70 -7.05
N GLY A 6 7.29 -4.48 -7.74
CA GLY A 6 7.34 -3.80 -9.02
C GLY A 6 7.33 -2.27 -8.94
N LEU A 7 7.46 -1.69 -7.75
CA LEU A 7 7.56 -0.23 -7.61
C LEU A 7 8.97 0.24 -8.03
N PRO A 8 9.08 1.19 -8.98
CA PRO A 8 10.36 1.78 -9.38
C PRO A 8 11.10 2.44 -8.21
N GLU A 9 12.43 2.39 -8.21
CA GLU A 9 13.26 2.89 -7.09
C GLU A 9 13.06 4.38 -6.82
N ASP A 10 12.88 5.17 -7.87
CA ASP A 10 12.58 6.61 -7.79
C ASP A 10 11.22 6.92 -7.14
N GLN A 11 10.27 6.00 -7.20
CA GLN A 11 8.94 6.13 -6.58
C GLN A 11 8.89 5.63 -5.13
N ILE A 12 9.86 4.84 -4.66
CA ILE A 12 9.91 4.35 -3.28
C ILE A 12 10.00 5.51 -2.29
N GLY A 13 10.83 6.50 -2.60
CA GLY A 13 11.02 7.67 -1.75
C GLY A 13 9.72 8.46 -1.56
N GLU A 14 8.92 8.61 -2.61
CA GLU A 14 7.65 9.32 -2.57
C GLU A 14 6.61 8.59 -1.71
N VAL A 15 6.47 7.27 -1.91
CA VAL A 15 5.53 6.43 -1.14
C VAL A 15 5.88 6.42 0.34
N LEU A 16 7.17 6.26 0.67
CA LEU A 16 7.63 6.30 2.06
C LEU A 16 7.51 7.71 2.64
N GLY A 17 7.83 8.75 1.88
CA GLY A 17 7.66 10.15 2.27
C GLY A 17 6.22 10.45 2.64
N HIS A 18 5.26 10.08 1.79
CA HIS A 18 3.83 10.22 2.06
C HIS A 18 3.44 9.50 3.36
N PHE A 19 3.90 8.25 3.54
CA PHE A 19 3.61 7.50 4.75
C PHE A 19 4.17 8.16 6.00
N TYR A 20 5.42 8.64 5.98
CA TYR A 20 6.00 9.30 7.15
C TYR A 20 5.36 10.66 7.44
N THR A 21 4.87 11.36 6.43
CA THR A 21 4.15 12.65 6.61
C THR A 21 2.73 12.47 7.12
N PHE A 22 1.97 11.54 6.54
CA PHE A 22 0.53 11.40 6.81
C PHE A 22 0.18 10.21 7.71
N ASN A 23 1.18 9.37 8.06
CA ASN A 23 1.01 8.10 8.77
C ASN A 23 -0.03 7.19 8.11
N ALA A 24 -0.14 7.26 6.78
CA ALA A 24 -1.09 6.52 5.98
C ALA A 24 -0.51 6.18 4.60
N ALA A 25 -0.98 5.09 3.99
CA ALA A 25 -0.69 4.78 2.59
C ALA A 25 -1.38 5.80 1.66
N PRO A 26 -0.77 6.13 0.50
CA PRO A 26 -1.38 6.98 -0.50
C PRO A 26 -2.78 6.53 -0.88
N GLU A 27 -3.65 7.48 -1.22
CA GLU A 27 -4.98 7.15 -1.76
C GLU A 27 -4.84 6.45 -3.11
N ILE A 28 -5.71 5.46 -3.36
CA ILE A 28 -5.81 4.76 -4.64
C ILE A 28 -6.78 5.56 -5.51
N LEU A 29 -6.30 6.11 -6.61
CA LEU A 29 -7.10 6.96 -7.51
C LEU A 29 -7.31 6.31 -8.88
N THR A 30 -6.43 5.39 -9.27
CA THR A 30 -6.46 4.71 -10.57
C THR A 30 -6.33 3.19 -10.42
N LEU A 31 -6.66 2.45 -11.49
CA LEU A 31 -6.38 1.00 -11.54
C LEU A 31 -4.89 0.68 -11.40
N THR A 32 -4.00 1.54 -11.90
CA THR A 32 -2.55 1.34 -11.78
C THR A 32 -2.12 1.48 -10.32
N ASP A 33 -2.67 2.46 -9.59
CA ASP A 33 -2.44 2.60 -8.15
C ASP A 33 -2.95 1.37 -7.41
N TYR A 34 -4.14 0.86 -7.77
CA TYR A 34 -4.70 -0.34 -7.14
C TYR A 34 -3.82 -1.57 -7.37
N ALA A 35 -3.38 -1.80 -8.61
CA ALA A 35 -2.51 -2.92 -8.95
C ALA A 35 -1.19 -2.84 -8.18
N THR A 36 -0.60 -1.65 -8.10
CA THR A 36 0.65 -1.38 -7.37
C THR A 36 0.45 -1.59 -5.87
N ALA A 37 -0.59 -0.99 -5.28
CA ALA A 37 -0.94 -1.15 -3.88
C ALA A 37 -1.17 -2.62 -3.50
N LYS A 38 -1.86 -3.38 -4.35
CA LYS A 38 -2.11 -4.80 -4.14
C LYS A 38 -0.82 -5.63 -4.19
N ALA A 39 0.06 -5.36 -5.14
CA ALA A 39 1.36 -6.03 -5.23
C ALA A 39 2.22 -5.76 -3.99
N ILE A 40 2.26 -4.50 -3.53
CA ILE A 40 2.98 -4.10 -2.32
C ILE A 40 2.40 -4.82 -1.10
N TYR A 41 1.08 -4.81 -0.95
CA TYR A 41 0.39 -5.48 0.16
C TYR A 41 0.75 -6.96 0.24
N VAL A 42 0.65 -7.71 -0.87
CA VAL A 42 0.96 -9.14 -0.90
C VAL A 42 2.42 -9.43 -0.51
N VAL A 43 3.37 -8.64 -1.03
CA VAL A 43 4.80 -8.85 -0.74
C VAL A 43 5.13 -8.54 0.73
N MET A 44 4.51 -7.51 1.31
CA MET A 44 4.81 -7.07 2.67
C MET A 44 4.06 -7.88 3.74
N ASP A 45 2.79 -8.22 3.52
CA ASP A 45 1.97 -9.01 4.44
C ASP A 45 2.62 -10.37 4.73
N GLY A 46 3.12 -11.04 3.69
CA GLY A 46 3.85 -12.31 3.83
C GLY A 46 5.19 -12.24 4.57
N ARG A 47 5.65 -11.04 4.95
CA ARG A 47 6.93 -10.81 5.64
C ARG A 47 6.79 -10.26 7.05
N ILE A 48 5.59 -9.84 7.44
CA ILE A 48 5.33 -9.36 8.79
C ILE A 48 5.13 -10.56 9.71
N ALA A 49 5.82 -10.56 10.86
CA ALA A 49 5.53 -11.53 11.90
C ALA A 49 4.11 -11.29 12.41
N SER A 50 3.29 -12.34 12.56
CA SER A 50 1.87 -12.24 12.94
C SER A 50 1.57 -11.46 14.23
N GLN A 51 2.57 -11.27 15.08
CA GLN A 51 2.49 -10.51 16.34
C GLN A 51 3.01 -9.07 16.23
N ASP A 52 3.60 -8.67 15.11
CA ASP A 52 4.08 -7.32 14.88
C ASP A 52 2.98 -6.47 14.24
N THR A 53 2.31 -5.67 15.07
CA THR A 53 1.26 -4.73 14.66
C THR A 53 1.65 -3.27 14.81
N LEU A 54 2.81 -2.99 15.42
CA LEU A 54 3.24 -1.64 15.81
C LEU A 54 4.44 -1.13 15.02
N SER A 55 5.20 -2.01 14.36
CA SER A 55 6.31 -1.55 13.52
C SER A 55 5.81 -0.62 12.40
N PRO A 56 6.67 0.29 11.89
CA PRO A 56 6.31 1.12 10.74
C PRO A 56 5.84 0.29 9.54
N VAL A 57 6.43 -0.89 9.33
CA VAL A 57 6.05 -1.81 8.25
C VAL A 57 4.65 -2.37 8.49
N ALA A 58 4.35 -2.84 9.70
CA ALA A 58 3.01 -3.33 10.05
C ALA A 58 1.95 -2.25 9.91
N ARG A 59 2.22 -1.03 10.41
CA ARG A 59 1.31 0.12 10.27
C ARG A 59 1.08 0.51 8.82
N TYR A 60 2.12 0.46 8.00
CA TYR A 60 2.00 0.71 6.56
C TYR A 60 1.10 -0.34 5.89
N VAL A 61 1.31 -1.63 6.15
CA VAL A 61 0.49 -2.72 5.57
C VAL A 61 -0.96 -2.64 6.02
N ILE A 62 -1.22 -2.36 7.30
CA ILE A 62 -2.59 -2.13 7.80
C ILE A 62 -3.23 -0.95 7.06
N SER A 63 -2.53 0.17 6.94
CA SER A 63 -3.07 1.33 6.22
C SER A 63 -3.30 1.04 4.73
N LEU A 64 -2.43 0.26 4.09
CA LEU A 64 -2.57 -0.12 2.69
C LEU A 64 -3.76 -1.06 2.47
N GLY A 65 -3.98 -2.02 3.38
CA GLY A 65 -5.17 -2.88 3.38
C GLY A 65 -6.48 -2.09 3.52
N ASN A 66 -6.48 -1.04 4.35
CA ASN A 66 -7.62 -0.12 4.45
C ASN A 66 -7.88 0.60 3.11
N ARG A 67 -6.84 1.09 2.43
CA ARG A 67 -6.98 1.75 1.11
C ARG A 67 -7.53 0.81 0.04
N LEU A 68 -7.05 -0.43 0.00
CA LEU A 68 -7.57 -1.46 -0.91
C LEU A 68 -9.06 -1.73 -0.64
N THR A 69 -9.43 -1.90 0.63
CA THR A 69 -10.82 -2.14 1.03
C THR A 69 -11.72 -0.93 0.70
N GLU A 70 -11.25 0.29 0.94
CA GLU A 70 -11.95 1.53 0.58
C GLU A 70 -12.20 1.62 -0.92
N TRP A 71 -11.19 1.33 -1.74
CA TRP A 71 -11.30 1.32 -3.21
C TRP A 71 -12.30 0.27 -3.69
N GLU A 72 -12.19 -0.96 -3.20
CA GLU A 72 -13.06 -2.08 -3.58
C GLU A 72 -14.52 -1.83 -3.15
N THR A 73 -14.73 -1.29 -1.95
CA THR A 73 -16.08 -0.96 -1.43
C THR A 73 -16.73 0.18 -2.21
N LYS A 74 -15.94 1.16 -2.67
CA LYS A 74 -16.39 2.21 -3.59
C LYS A 74 -16.66 1.69 -5.02
N GLY A 75 -16.50 0.38 -5.27
CA GLY A 75 -16.73 -0.28 -6.56
C GLY A 75 -15.59 -0.12 -7.56
N GLY A 76 -14.36 0.15 -7.09
CA GLY A 76 -13.20 0.51 -7.92
C GLY A 76 -13.41 1.69 -8.87
N GLN A 77 -14.50 2.45 -8.62
CA GLN A 77 -15.14 3.45 -9.48
C GLN A 77 -15.57 3.01 -10.90
N LEU A 78 -16.20 1.86 -11.15
CA LEU A 78 -17.00 1.52 -12.37
C LEU A 78 -16.42 1.75 -13.81
N ASN A 79 -15.32 2.49 -14.06
CA ASN A 79 -14.85 2.98 -15.37
C ASN A 79 -13.40 3.54 -15.32
N SER A 80 -12.38 2.78 -14.96
CA SER A 80 -10.98 3.20 -15.19
C SER A 80 -10.14 2.09 -15.79
#